data_AF-A0A8J6A3X4-F1
#
_entry.id   AF-A0A8J6A3X4-F1
#
_cell.length_a   1.000
_cell.length_b   1.000
_cell.length_c   1.000
_cell.angle_alpha   90.00
_cell.angle_beta   90.00
_cell.angle_gamma   90.00
#
_symmetry.space_group_name_H-M   'P 1'
#
loop_
_entity.id
_entity.type
_entity.pdbx_description
1 polymer ?
#
loop_
_entity_poly.entity_id
_entity_poly.type
_entity_poly.pdbx_seq_one_letter_code
_entity_poly.pdbx_strand_id
1 'polypeptide(L)'
;MRQPQQVVPEDQKWWITLKMATHSNGELDPWSGGGVTEDITDTLIAITIPEGAHHLDLRSNNALDPTAVLLARSLEVRYMQQWIRDFYANSRKKP
;
A
#
# COMPACT_ATOMS: atom_id res chain seq x y z
N MET A 1 17.87 13.48 20.18
CA MET A 1 18.19 12.04 20.30
C MET A 1 17.50 11.32 19.16
N ARG A 2 18.24 10.79 18.19
CA ARG A 2 17.68 9.89 17.18
C ARG A 2 17.51 8.52 17.83
N GLN A 3 16.32 7.94 17.77
CA GLN A 3 16.12 6.56 18.21
C GLN A 3 16.98 5.63 17.33
N PRO A 4 17.59 4.57 17.90
CA PRO A 4 18.34 3.60 17.13
C PRO A 4 17.39 2.90 16.15
N GLN A 5 17.79 2.83 14.88
CA GLN A 5 17.07 2.08 13.87
C GLN A 5 17.07 0.60 14.27
N GLN A 6 15.90 0.06 14.59
CA GLN A 6 15.74 -1.33 15.01
C GLN A 6 16.16 -2.23 13.84
N VAL A 7 17.14 -3.12 14.06
CA VAL A 7 17.61 -4.06 13.03
C VAL A 7 16.48 -5.06 12.77
N VAL A 8 15.80 -4.92 11.63
CA VAL A 8 14.71 -5.81 11.24
C VAL A 8 15.30 -7.17 10.81
N PRO A 9 14.86 -8.30 11.40
CA PRO A 9 15.25 -9.65 10.99
C PRO A 9 15.04 -9.91 9.49
N GLU A 10 15.90 -10.71 8.87
CA GLU A 10 15.89 -10.94 7.40
C GLU A 10 14.58 -11.58 6.90
N ASP A 11 13.99 -12.47 7.71
CA ASP A 11 12.70 -13.12 7.47
C ASP A 11 11.52 -12.14 7.56
N GLN A 12 11.72 -10.96 8.16
CA GLN A 12 10.74 -9.89 8.23
C GLN A 12 10.91 -8.84 7.12
N LYS A 13 11.99 -8.92 6.32
CA LYS A 13 12.21 -8.05 5.15
C LYS A 13 11.59 -8.65 3.88
N TRP A 14 10.33 -9.03 3.88
CA TRP A 14 9.71 -9.56 2.65
C TRP A 14 9.67 -8.52 1.52
N TRP A 15 9.61 -7.23 1.85
CA TRP A 15 9.53 -6.14 0.87
C TRP A 15 10.73 -6.04 -0.08
N ILE A 16 11.92 -6.54 0.30
CA ILE A 16 13.08 -6.60 -0.63
C ILE A 16 12.90 -7.62 -1.77
N THR A 17 11.95 -8.55 -1.65
CA THR A 17 11.64 -9.51 -2.73
C THR A 17 10.42 -9.13 -3.55
N LEU A 18 9.62 -8.16 -3.08
CA LEU A 18 8.43 -7.72 -3.79
C LEU A 18 8.79 -6.79 -4.94
N LYS A 19 8.11 -7.01 -6.06
CA LYS A 19 8.25 -6.16 -7.25
C LYS A 19 7.17 -5.11 -7.38
N MET A 20 6.02 -5.31 -6.74
CA MET A 20 4.89 -4.39 -6.79
C MET A 20 3.94 -4.66 -5.63
N ALA A 21 3.56 -3.62 -4.89
CA ALA A 21 2.58 -3.70 -3.81
C ALA A 21 2.12 -2.29 -3.41
N THR A 22 0.91 -2.21 -2.85
CA THR A 22 0.38 -1.03 -2.18
C THR A 22 0.17 -1.35 -0.70
N HIS A 23 0.67 -0.49 0.20
CA HIS A 23 0.48 -0.59 1.65
C HIS A 23 -0.38 0.57 2.14
N SER A 24 -1.66 0.30 2.41
CA SER A 24 -2.58 1.30 2.94
C SER A 24 -2.57 1.31 4.47
N ASN A 25 -2.56 2.51 5.06
CA ASN A 25 -2.67 2.70 6.50
C ASN A 25 -3.65 3.83 6.82
N GLY A 26 -4.53 3.60 7.79
CA GLY A 26 -5.36 4.64 8.36
C GLY A 26 -4.56 5.50 9.35
N GLU A 27 -4.72 6.83 9.30
CA GLU A 27 -4.05 7.74 10.24
C GLU A 27 -4.45 7.50 11.71
N LEU A 28 -5.69 7.04 11.93
CA LEU A 28 -6.23 6.73 13.25
C LEU A 28 -5.97 5.28 13.69
N ASP A 29 -5.31 4.48 12.84
CA ASP A 29 -5.00 3.10 13.15
C ASP A 29 -3.78 2.99 14.07
N PRO A 30 -3.91 2.48 15.31
CA PRO A 30 -2.75 2.28 16.18
C PRO A 30 -1.73 1.29 15.59
N TRP A 31 -2.13 0.44 14.65
CA TRP A 31 -1.23 -0.51 13.98
C TRP A 31 -0.40 0.14 12.86
N SER A 32 -0.74 1.36 12.42
CA SER A 32 -0.03 2.06 11.35
C SER A 32 1.46 2.28 11.65
N GLY A 33 1.81 2.47 12.93
CA GLY A 33 3.20 2.64 13.38
C GLY A 33 4.08 1.40 13.18
N GLY A 34 3.49 0.22 12.96
CA GLY A 34 4.21 -1.01 12.61
C GLY A 34 4.20 -1.34 11.11
N GLY A 35 3.54 -0.53 10.29
CA GLY A 35 3.39 -0.73 8.84
C GLY A 35 4.43 0.00 7.99
N VAL A 36 4.19 0.00 6.68
CA VAL A 36 4.96 0.78 5.71
C VAL A 36 4.23 2.10 5.45
N THR A 37 4.79 3.22 5.91
CA THR A 37 4.15 4.55 5.84
C THR A 37 4.76 5.50 4.81
N GLU A 38 5.84 5.08 4.13
CA GLU A 38 6.52 5.82 3.08
C GLU A 38 6.81 4.88 1.90
N ASP A 39 6.88 5.44 0.70
CA ASP A 39 7.22 4.68 -0.51
C ASP A 39 8.61 4.08 -0.38
N ILE A 40 8.72 2.77 -0.64
CA ILE A 40 10.02 2.06 -0.64
C ILE A 40 10.67 2.17 -2.03
N THR A 41 9.85 2.10 -3.09
CA THR A 41 10.24 2.27 -4.49
C THR A 41 9.06 2.83 -5.28
N ASP A 42 9.26 3.20 -6.55
CA ASP A 42 8.19 3.62 -7.49
C ASP A 42 7.06 2.58 -7.70
N THR A 43 7.26 1.34 -7.22
CA THR A 43 6.31 0.23 -7.35
C THR A 43 5.87 -0.37 -6.01
N LEU A 44 6.51 0.04 -4.92
CA LEU A 44 6.18 -0.34 -3.54
C LEU A 44 5.69 0.91 -2.82
N ILE A 45 4.40 1.18 -2.99
CA ILE A 45 3.78 2.46 -2.67
C ILE A 45 3.09 2.38 -1.30
N ALA A 46 3.23 3.41 -0.49
CA ALA A 46 2.48 3.60 0.75
C ALA A 46 1.31 4.58 0.52
N ILE A 47 0.15 4.25 1.08
CA ILE A 47 -1.07 5.07 0.99
C ILE A 47 -1.54 5.38 2.41
N THR A 48 -1.45 6.64 2.80
CA THR A 48 -2.01 7.10 4.07
C THR A 48 -3.43 7.61 3.85
N ILE A 49 -4.36 7.17 4.70
CA ILE A 49 -5.77 7.54 4.64
C ILE A 49 -6.10 8.41 5.85
N PRO A 50 -6.16 9.75 5.68
CA PRO A 50 -6.66 10.65 6.70
C PRO A 50 -8.04 10.22 7.20
N GLU A 51 -8.24 10.30 8.52
CA GLU A 51 -9.46 9.85 9.23
C GLU A 51 -9.78 8.33 9.09
N GLY A 52 -8.93 7.58 8.40
CA GLY A 52 -9.03 6.13 8.31
C GLY A 52 -8.62 5.46 9.61
N ALA A 53 -9.44 4.53 10.09
CA ALA A 53 -9.04 3.57 11.12
C ALA A 53 -8.50 2.29 10.47
N HIS A 54 -8.43 1.20 11.24
CA HIS A 54 -7.89 -0.08 10.80
C HIS A 54 -8.53 -0.56 9.46
N HIS A 55 -7.71 -0.57 8.40
CA HIS A 55 -8.02 -1.02 7.03
C HIS A 55 -9.41 -0.59 6.49
N LEU A 56 -9.76 0.70 6.63
CA LEU A 56 -11.06 1.25 6.19
C LEU A 56 -11.32 1.10 4.67
N ASP A 57 -10.25 1.19 3.88
CA ASP A 57 -10.22 0.96 2.43
C ASP A 57 -10.83 -0.38 2.02
N LEU A 58 -10.65 -1.44 2.80
CA LEU A 58 -11.18 -2.78 2.50
C LEU A 58 -12.66 -2.97 2.88
N ARG A 59 -13.26 -2.05 3.63
CA ARG A 59 -14.69 -2.13 3.98
C ARG A 59 -15.57 -1.79 2.79
N SER A 60 -16.80 -2.27 2.80
CA SER A 60 -17.81 -1.90 1.80
C SER A 60 -18.03 -0.39 1.78
N ASN A 61 -18.35 0.15 0.60
CA ASN A 61 -18.66 1.57 0.40
C ASN A 61 -19.81 2.02 1.32
N ASN A 62 -19.63 3.18 1.94
CA ASN A 62 -20.65 3.87 2.72
C ASN A 62 -20.81 5.32 2.24
N ALA A 63 -22.03 5.85 2.32
CA ALA A 63 -22.32 7.25 1.97
C ALA A 63 -21.59 8.28 2.85
N LEU A 64 -21.14 7.87 4.04
CA LEU A 64 -20.38 8.68 4.99
C LEU A 64 -18.86 8.45 4.90
N ASP A 65 -18.39 7.70 3.90
CA ASP A 65 -16.96 7.48 3.71
C ASP A 65 -16.24 8.83 3.47
N PRO A 66 -15.15 9.12 4.20
CA PRO A 66 -14.33 10.30 3.93
C PRO A 66 -13.82 10.30 2.49
N THR A 67 -13.65 11.49 1.90
CA THR A 67 -13.13 11.58 0.52
C THR A 67 -11.75 10.92 0.38
N ALA A 68 -10.94 10.95 1.45
CA ALA A 68 -9.64 10.30 1.50
C ALA A 68 -9.69 8.79 1.19
N VAL A 69 -10.62 8.02 1.78
CA VAL A 69 -10.71 6.57 1.51
C VAL A 69 -11.21 6.29 0.09
N LEU A 70 -12.07 7.15 -0.47
CA LEU A 70 -12.51 7.00 -1.87
C LEU A 70 -11.37 7.23 -2.85
N LEU A 71 -10.49 8.20 -2.58
CA LEU A 71 -9.27 8.44 -3.35
C LEU A 71 -8.28 7.28 -3.21
N ALA A 72 -8.07 6.77 -2.00
CA ALA A 72 -7.22 5.60 -1.75
C ALA A 72 -7.67 4.37 -2.55
N ARG A 73 -8.95 4.00 -2.45
CA ARG A 73 -9.54 2.89 -3.22
C ARG A 73 -9.38 3.08 -4.74
N SER A 74 -9.57 4.31 -5.22
CA SER A 74 -9.40 4.62 -6.64
C SER A 74 -7.94 4.46 -7.10
N LEU A 75 -6.98 4.83 -6.23
CA LEU A 75 -5.56 4.69 -6.49
C LEU A 75 -5.12 3.22 -6.46
N GLU A 76 -5.60 2.44 -5.48
CA GLU A 76 -5.38 0.99 -5.40
C GLU A 76 -5.88 0.27 -6.66
N VAL A 77 -7.11 0.56 -7.08
CA VAL A 77 -7.67 0.00 -8.33
C VAL A 77 -6.83 0.39 -9.55
N ARG A 78 -6.35 1.64 -9.62
CA ARG A 78 -5.47 2.07 -10.72
C ARG A 78 -4.19 1.25 -10.78
N TYR A 79 -3.52 1.01 -9.64
CA TYR A 79 -2.32 0.18 -9.59
C TYR A 79 -2.61 -1.27 -9.95
N MET A 80 -3.67 -1.87 -9.40
CA MET A 80 -4.09 -3.24 -9.76
C MET A 80 -4.33 -3.38 -11.27
N GLN A 81 -5.05 -2.44 -11.88
CA GLN A 81 -5.28 -2.45 -13.31
C GLN A 81 -3.98 -2.29 -14.12
N GLN A 82 -3.05 -1.46 -13.65
CA GLN A 82 -1.73 -1.31 -14.28
C GLN A 82 -0.94 -2.61 -14.24
N TRP A 83 -0.88 -3.27 -13.08
CA TRP A 83 -0.17 -4.54 -12.93
C TRP A 83 -0.75 -5.65 -13.82
N ILE A 84 -2.08 -5.73 -13.93
CA ILE A 84 -2.75 -6.66 -14.85
C ILE A 84 -2.38 -6.35 -16.31
N ARG A 85 -2.41 -5.07 -16.72
CA ARG A 85 -2.01 -4.67 -18.08
C ARG A 85 -0.56 -5.05 -18.37
N ASP A 86 0.35 -4.76 -17.45
CA ASP A 86 1.78 -5.04 -17.61
C ASP A 86 2.05 -6.54 -17.67
N PHE A 87 1.35 -7.34 -16.87
CA PHE A 87 1.41 -8.80 -16.94
C PHE A 87 1.06 -9.32 -18.34
N TYR A 88 -0.08 -8.89 -18.91
CA TYR A 88 -0.49 -9.32 -20.25
C TYR A 88 0.38 -8.74 -21.36
N ALA A 89 0.91 -7.53 -21.20
CA ALA A 89 1.85 -6.94 -22.16
C ALA A 89 3.17 -7.71 -22.20
N ASN A 90 3.71 -8.08 -21.04
CA ASN A 90 4.96 -8.84 -20.94
C ASN A 90 4.79 -10.30 -21.37
N SER A 91 3.64 -10.91 -21.10
CA SER A 91 3.34 -12.28 -21.53
C SER A 91 3.27 -12.41 -23.06
N ARG A 92 2.77 -11.38 -23.74
CA ARG A 92 2.72 -11.28 -25.22
C ARG A 92 4.08 -11.03 -25.87
N LYS A 93 5.09 -10.62 -25.09
CA LYS A 93 6.46 -10.35 -25.55
C LYS A 93 7.40 -11.55 -25.40
N LYS A 94 6.94 -12.67 -24.83
CA LYS A 94 7.73 -13.91 -24.80
C LYS A 94 7.78 -14.48 -26.24
N PRO A 95 8.99 -14.72 -26.81
CA PRO A 95 9.13 -15.29 -28.14
C PRO A 95 8.58 -16.71 -28.22
#